data_AF-A0A658NZF2-F1
#
_entry.id   AF-A0A658NZF2-F1
#
_cell.length_a   1.000
_cell.length_b   1.000
_cell.length_c   1.000
_cell.angle_alpha   90.00
_cell.angle_beta   90.00
_cell.angle_gamma   90.00
#
_symmetry.space_group_name_H-M   'P 1'
#
loop_
_entity.id
_entity.type
_entity.pdbx_description
1 polymer ?
#
loop_
_entity_poly.entity_id
_entity_poly.type
_entity_poly.pdbx_seq_one_letter_code
_entity_poly.pdbx_strand_id
1 'polypeptide(L)' 'SVNKRNINADAKLKPIFGKAQVTMFEMTKLISNHLS' A
#
# COMPACT_ATOMS: atom_id res chain seq x y z
N SER A 1 -6.21 7.20 18.66
CA SER A 1 -6.50 5.83 18.16
C SER A 1 -5.91 5.66 16.78
N VAL A 2 -4.90 4.80 16.61
CA VAL A 2 -4.29 4.51 15.30
C VAL A 2 -5.15 3.48 14.57
N ASN A 3 -5.60 3.81 13.36
CA ASN A 3 -6.44 2.91 12.57
C ASN A 3 -5.57 1.77 12.01
N LYS A 4 -5.59 0.61 12.68
CA LYS A 4 -4.75 -0.56 12.36
C LYS A 4 -5.07 -1.24 11.01
N ARG A 5 -6.07 -0.73 10.28
CA ARG A 5 -6.46 -1.20 8.93
C ARG A 5 -5.71 -0.50 7.81
N ASN A 6 -5.01 0.58 8.15
CA ASN A 6 -4.24 1.36 7.20
C ASN A 6 -2.78 0.88 7.24
N ILE A 7 -2.23 0.61 6.06
CA ILE A 7 -0.83 0.26 5.87
C ILE A 7 -0.09 1.53 5.51
N ASN A 8 0.94 1.86 6.27
CA ASN A 8 1.82 3.00 5.96
C ASN A 8 2.91 2.53 5.00
N ALA A 9 3.12 3.28 3.91
CA ALA A 9 4.12 2.99 2.91
C ALA A 9 5.50 3.48 3.37
N ASP A 10 6.43 2.55 3.57
CA ASP A 10 7.84 2.85 3.82
C ASP A 10 8.56 3.30 2.53
N ALA A 11 9.86 3.54 2.60
CA ALA A 11 10.64 3.98 1.43
C ALA A 11 10.60 3.00 0.24
N LYS A 12 10.41 1.70 0.50
CA LYS A 12 10.36 0.66 -0.53
C LYS A 12 8.94 0.45 -1.07
N LEU A 13 7.93 0.67 -0.24
CA LEU A 13 6.52 0.53 -0.59
C LEU A 13 5.97 1.80 -1.25
N LYS A 14 6.54 2.98 -0.99
CA LYS A 14 6.16 4.23 -1.66
C LYS A 14 6.18 4.15 -3.20
N PRO A 15 7.23 3.64 -3.88
CA PRO A 15 7.21 3.52 -5.33
C PRO A 15 6.19 2.49 -5.84
N ILE A 16 5.83 1.48 -5.04
CA ILE A 16 4.84 0.45 -5.41
C ILE A 16 3.41 0.97 -5.21
N PHE A 17 3.17 1.67 -4.11
CA PHE A 17 1.83 2.12 -3.71
C PHE A 17 1.47 3.51 -4.24
N GLY A 18 2.45 4.34 -4.60
CA GLY A 18 2.25 5.71 -5.08
C GLY A 18 1.65 6.67 -4.03
N LYS A 19 1.42 6.21 -2.80
CA LYS A 19 0.78 6.95 -1.70
C LYS A 19 1.48 6.63 -0.39
N ALA A 20 1.44 7.55 0.57
CA ALA A 20 2.07 7.36 1.90
C ALA A 20 1.29 6.38 2.80
N GLN A 21 0.00 6.16 2.52
CA GLN A 21 -0.85 5.25 3.26
C GLN A 21 -1.85 4.61 2.30
N VAL A 22 -2.07 3.32 2.45
CA VAL A 22 -3.03 2.54 1.65
C VAL A 22 -3.89 1.66 2.57
N THR A 23 -5.05 1.28 2.08
CA THR A 23 -5.92 0.31 2.77
C THR A 23 -5.73 -1.10 2.23
N MET A 24 -6.16 -2.12 2.98
CA MET A 24 -6.14 -3.52 2.54
C MET A 24 -6.91 -3.76 1.23
N PHE A 25 -7.93 -2.94 0.94
CA PHE A 25 -8.70 -3.03 -0.31
C PHE A 25 -7.93 -2.49 -1.53
N GLU A 26 -7.06 -1.49 -1.33
CA GLU A 26 -6.22 -0.93 -2.39
C GLU A 26 -4.96 -1.77 -2.64
N MET A 27 -4.45 -2.45 -1.61
CA MET A 27 -3.21 -3.23 -1.65
C MET A 27 -3.19 -4.26 -2.78
N THR A 28 -4.26 -5.04 -2.93
CA THR A 28 -4.34 -6.11 -3.94
C THR A 28 -4.23 -5.57 -5.36
N LYS A 29 -4.89 -4.43 -5.64
CA LYS A 29 -4.87 -3.79 -6.96
C LYS A 29 -3.50 -3.22 -7.31
N LEU A 30 -2.82 -2.60 -6.35
CA LEU A 30 -1.51 -1.97 -6.56
C LEU A 30 -0.40 -3.02 -6.77
N ILE A 31 -0.48 -4.14 -6.06
CA ILE A 31 0.50 -5.23 -6.19
C ILE A 31 0.29 -6.05 -7.47
N SER A 32 -0.95 -6.17 -7.96
CA SER A 32 -1.24 -6.88 -9.23
C SER A 32 -0.42 -6.37 -10.42
N ASN A 33 -0.04 -5.09 -10.44
CA ASN A 33 0.78 -4.50 -11.51
C ASN A 33 2.27 -4.92 -11.44
N HIS A 34 2.68 -5.56 -10.35
CA HIS A 34 4.07 -5.94 -10.07
C HIS A 34 4.28 -7.47 -10.02
N LEU A 35 3.19 -8.26 -10.07
CA LEU A 35 3.19 -9.72 -10.17
C LEU A 35 3.17 -10.09 -11.67
N SER A 36 4.34 -10.10 -12.31
CA SER A 36 4.56 -10.68 -13.64
C SER A 36 5.15 -12.07 -13.53
#